data_AF-A0A401JF44-F1
#
_entry.id   AF-A0A401JF44-F1
#
_cell.length_a   1.000
_cell.length_b   1.000
_cell.length_c   1.000
_cell.angle_alpha   90.00
_cell.angle_beta   90.00
_cell.angle_gamma   90.00
#
_symmetry.space_group_name_H-M   'P 1'
#
loop_
_entity.id
_entity.type
_entity.pdbx_description
1 polymer ?
#
loop_
_entity_poly.entity_id
_entity_poly.type
_entity_poly.pdbx_seq_one_letter_code
_entity_poly.pdbx_strand_id
1 'polypeptide(L)'
;MNTNQLAAALRNKAEEVREVGDETQHDQLMRDSSYLLRVLANVVDGMPLAKAFGSPGDWGYDTQIGQALAMPAVPKTTIDTSPMVV
;
A
#
# COMPACT_ATOMS: atom_id res chain seq x y z
N MET A 1 13.14 -6.71 -14.90
CA MET A 1 13.31 -6.67 -13.43
C MET A 1 12.50 -7.80 -12.85
N ASN A 2 13.09 -8.66 -12.02
CA ASN A 2 12.41 -9.88 -11.53
C ASN A 2 11.51 -9.49 -10.35
N THR A 3 10.30 -9.02 -10.63
CA THR A 3 9.34 -8.48 -9.65
C THR A 3 9.07 -9.45 -8.51
N ASN A 4 9.07 -10.75 -8.79
CA ASN A 4 8.91 -11.81 -7.77
C ASN A 4 10.02 -11.81 -6.71
N GLN A 5 11.28 -11.56 -7.11
CA GLN A 5 12.40 -11.49 -6.15
C GLN A 5 12.31 -10.24 -5.28
N LEU A 6 11.84 -9.13 -5.85
CA LEU A 6 11.63 -7.89 -5.10
C LEU A 6 10.48 -8.03 -4.09
N ALA A 7 9.35 -8.60 -4.50
CA ALA A 7 8.21 -8.82 -3.61
C ALA A 7 8.58 -9.76 -2.44
N ALA A 8 9.37 -10.81 -2.71
CA ALA A 8 9.90 -11.68 -1.67
C ALA A 8 10.82 -10.93 -0.69
N ALA A 9 11.75 -10.11 -1.20
CA ALA A 9 12.63 -9.31 -0.35
C ALA A 9 11.86 -8.31 0.53
N LEU A 10 10.83 -7.66 -0.01
CA LEU A 10 9.96 -6.74 0.73
C LEU A 10 9.18 -7.44 1.85
N ARG A 11 8.66 -8.65 1.59
CA ARG A 11 7.99 -9.47 2.61
C ARG A 11 8.93 -9.89 3.73
N ASN A 12 10.12 -10.38 3.38
CA ASN A 12 11.12 -10.76 4.38
C ASN A 12 11.49 -9.56 5.26
N LYS A 13 11.69 -8.38 4.65
CA LYS A 13 12.00 -7.17 5.41
C LYS A 13 10.86 -6.74 6.34
N ALA A 14 9.61 -6.93 5.91
CA ALA A 14 8.46 -6.62 6.75
C ALA A 14 8.40 -7.51 8.01
N GLU A 15 8.73 -8.80 7.89
CA GLU A 15 8.80 -9.70 9.05
C GLU A 15 9.93 -9.30 10.00
N GLU A 16 11.13 -9.00 9.48
CA GLU A 16 12.26 -8.53 10.31
C GLU A 16 11.90 -7.28 11.13
N VAL A 17 11.21 -6.31 10.51
CA VAL A 17 10.83 -5.07 11.18
C VAL A 17 9.76 -5.31 12.26
N ARG A 18 8.90 -6.31 12.08
CA ARG A 18 7.85 -6.67 13.05
C ARG A 18 8.41 -7.35 14.30
N GLU A 19 9.48 -8.13 14.16
CA GLU A 19 10.08 -8.89 15.27
C GLU A 19 10.85 -8.02 16.28
N VAL A 20 11.17 -6.77 15.94
CA VAL A 20 12.03 -5.88 16.76
C VAL A 20 11.24 -5.06 17.80
N GLY A 21 9.91 -5.21 17.88
CA GLY A 21 9.07 -4.38 18.77
C GLY A 21 9.10 -4.78 20.25
N ASP A 22 9.52 -3.85 21.11
CA ASP A 22 9.43 -3.88 22.58
C ASP A 22 8.66 -2.62 23.05
N GLU A 23 7.74 -2.79 24.01
CA GLU A 23 6.51 -2.00 24.29
C GLU A 23 6.67 -0.45 24.41
N THR A 24 7.08 0.22 23.34
CA THR A 24 7.37 1.67 23.32
C THR A 24 6.78 2.34 22.07
N GLN A 25 6.77 3.67 21.99
CA GLN A 25 6.35 4.39 20.77
C GLN A 25 7.15 3.99 19.51
N HIS A 26 8.34 3.42 19.69
CA HIS A 26 9.12 2.84 18.61
C HIS A 26 8.39 1.68 17.91
N ASP A 27 7.57 0.94 18.65
CA ASP A 27 6.79 -0.18 18.12
C ASP A 27 5.75 0.24 17.11
N GLN A 28 5.08 1.38 17.33
CA GLN A 28 4.05 1.83 16.42
C GLN A 28 4.68 2.15 15.05
N LEU A 29 5.81 2.86 15.07
CA LEU A 29 6.55 3.18 13.85
C LEU A 29 7.06 1.91 13.13
N MET A 30 7.54 0.91 13.88
CA MET A 30 7.99 -0.36 13.29
C MET A 30 6.82 -1.15 12.71
N ARG A 31 5.69 -1.22 13.41
CA ARG A 31 4.46 -1.83 12.88
C ARG A 31 4.03 -1.15 11.58
N ASP A 32 3.92 0.18 11.57
CA ASP A 32 3.50 0.96 10.39
C ASP A 32 4.45 0.75 9.20
N SER A 33 5.76 0.71 9.48
CA SER A 33 6.79 0.42 8.47
C SER A 33 6.64 -0.99 7.89
N SER A 34 6.36 -2.00 8.73
CA SER A 34 6.11 -3.37 8.28
C SER A 34 4.85 -3.47 7.39
N TYR A 35 3.80 -2.72 7.73
CA TYR A 35 2.57 -2.66 6.92
C TYR A 35 2.84 -2.03 5.55
N LEU A 36 3.58 -0.92 5.50
CA LEU A 36 3.93 -0.28 4.24
C LEU A 36 4.75 -1.20 3.33
N LEU A 37 5.72 -1.93 3.89
CA LEU A 37 6.52 -2.91 3.12
C LEU A 37 5.65 -4.02 2.52
N ARG A 38 4.62 -4.48 3.25
CA ARG A 38 3.65 -5.46 2.73
C ARG A 38 2.79 -4.89 1.60
N VAL A 39 2.34 -3.64 1.70
CA VAL A 39 1.62 -2.97 0.61
C VAL A 39 2.49 -2.91 -0.65
N LEU A 40 3.76 -2.52 -0.51
CA LEU A 40 4.69 -2.44 -1.63
C LEU A 40 4.90 -3.82 -2.28
N ALA A 41 5.03 -4.88 -1.49
CA ALA A 41 5.14 -6.24 -2.02
C ALA A 41 3.90 -6.62 -2.86
N ASN A 42 2.70 -6.27 -2.40
CA ASN A 42 1.45 -6.51 -3.12
C ASN A 42 1.38 -5.74 -4.44
N VAL A 43 1.81 -4.47 -4.45
CA VAL A 43 1.87 -3.65 -5.68
C VAL A 43 2.85 -4.26 -6.69
N VAL A 44 4.02 -4.71 -6.22
CA VAL A 44 5.04 -5.36 -7.07
C VAL A 44 4.54 -6.68 -7.67
N ASP A 45 3.69 -7.42 -6.95
CA ASP A 45 3.02 -8.63 -7.44
C ASP A 45 1.84 -8.34 -8.38
N GLY A 46 1.62 -7.07 -8.75
CA GLY A 46 0.58 -6.66 -9.70
C GLY A 46 -0.80 -6.48 -9.07
N MET A 47 -0.91 -6.46 -7.74
CA MET A 47 -2.16 -6.13 -7.09
C MET A 47 -2.53 -4.67 -7.38
N PRO A 48 -3.79 -4.36 -7.78
CA PRO A 48 -4.23 -2.98 -7.94
C PRO A 48 -4.00 -2.18 -6.66
N LEU A 49 -3.51 -0.94 -6.79
CA LEU A 49 -3.06 -0.12 -5.66
C LEU A 49 -4.08 -0.07 -4.51
N ALA A 50 -5.35 0.19 -4.81
CA ALA A 50 -6.40 0.24 -3.79
C ALA A 50 -6.55 -1.09 -3.02
N LYS A 51 -6.38 -2.23 -3.70
CA LYS A 51 -6.45 -3.56 -3.09
C LYS A 51 -5.17 -3.89 -2.32
N ALA A 52 -4.02 -3.40 -2.77
CA ALA A 52 -2.72 -3.61 -2.12
C ALA A 52 -2.67 -3.00 -0.71
N PHE A 53 -3.41 -1.90 -0.49
CA PHE A 53 -3.57 -1.25 0.80
C PHE A 53 -4.47 -2.02 1.80
N GLY A 54 -5.21 -3.05 1.37
CA GLY A 54 -6.05 -3.84 2.27
C GLY A 54 -7.39 -3.16 2.59
N SER A 55 -7.87 -3.33 3.82
CA SER A 55 -9.16 -2.78 4.24
C SER A 55 -9.00 -1.34 4.75
N PRO A 56 -10.01 -0.47 4.55
CA PRO A 56 -10.01 0.89 5.12
C PRO A 56 -9.72 0.92 6.63
N GLY A 57 -10.23 -0.06 7.37
CA GLY A 57 -10.04 -0.17 8.82
C GLY A 57 -8.59 -0.44 9.23
N ASP A 58 -7.76 -1.04 8.37
CA ASP A 58 -6.33 -1.26 8.65
C ASP A 58 -5.54 0.06 8.75
N TRP A 59 -6.11 1.14 8.20
CA TRP A 59 -5.54 2.49 8.19
C TRP A 59 -6.29 3.48 9.10
N GLY A 60 -7.33 3.02 9.80
CA GLY A 60 -8.24 3.87 10.57
C GLY A 60 -9.25 4.62 9.71
N TYR A 61 -10.54 4.45 9.97
CA TYR A 61 -11.63 5.10 9.22
C TYR A 61 -11.68 6.63 9.38
N ASP A 62 -11.03 7.15 10.42
CA ASP A 62 -10.89 8.57 10.71
C ASP A 62 -9.71 9.22 9.96
N THR A 63 -8.81 8.43 9.37
CA THR A 63 -7.66 8.94 8.61
C THR A 63 -8.03 9.22 7.16
N GLN A 64 -7.31 10.17 6.53
CA GLN A 64 -7.52 10.50 5.12
C GLN A 64 -7.30 9.29 4.20
N ILE A 65 -6.39 8.38 4.56
CA ILE A 65 -6.12 7.15 3.79
C ILE A 65 -7.28 6.17 3.94
N GLY A 66 -7.71 5.89 5.17
CA GLY A 66 -8.84 4.98 5.41
C GLY A 66 -10.12 5.49 4.73
N GLN A 67 -10.39 6.79 4.81
CA GLN A 67 -11.52 7.40 4.10
C GLN A 67 -11.40 7.23 2.58
N ALA A 68 -10.23 7.50 2.00
CA ALA A 68 -10.02 7.34 0.56
C ALA A 68 -10.17 5.87 0.10
N LEU A 69 -9.78 4.89 0.91
CA LEU A 69 -9.98 3.46 0.64
C LEU A 69 -11.45 3.03 0.77
N ALA A 70 -12.21 3.66 1.67
CA ALA A 70 -13.64 3.39 1.86
C ALA A 70 -14.52 4.02 0.76
N MET A 71 -14.01 5.02 0.04
CA MET A 71 -14.74 5.63 -1.06
C MET A 71 -14.93 4.63 -2.20
N PRO A 72 -16.15 4.55 -2.79
CA PRO A 72 -16.35 3.78 -4.00
C PRO A 72 -15.47 4.34 -5.11
N ALA A 73 -14.87 3.45 -5.92
CA ALA A 73 -13.98 3.84 -7.00
C ALA A 73 -14.69 4.83 -7.93
N VAL A 74 -14.26 6.09 -7.92
CA VAL A 74 -14.68 7.06 -8.93
C VAL A 74 -14.08 6.60 -10.25
N PRO A 75 -14.88 6.31 -11.30
CA PRO A 75 -14.33 5.93 -12.59
C PRO A 75 -13.41 7.05 -13.05
N LYS A 76 -12.14 6.72 -13.29
CA LYS A 76 -11.18 7.67 -13.87
C LYS A 76 -11.78 8.17 -15.18
N THR A 77 -12.17 9.44 -15.22
CA THR A 77 -12.51 10.10 -16.48
C THR A 77 -11.29 9.96 -17.38
N THR A 78 -11.42 9.15 -18.42
CA THR A 78 -10.42 9.01 -19.47
C THR A 78 -10.20 10.42 -20.01
N ILE A 79 -9.04 11.01 -19.72
CA ILE A 79 -8.63 12.24 -20.37
C ILE A 79 -8.40 11.82 -21.82
N ASP A 80 -9.35 12.12 -22.70
CA ASP A 80 -9.24 11.87 -24.13
C ASP A 80 -8.08 12.71 -24.65
N THR A 81 -6.93 12.07 -24.84
CA THR A 81 -5.74 12.69 -25.45
C THR A 81 -5.81 12.63 -26.97
N SER A 82 -7.00 12.61 -27.57
CA SER A 82 -7.13 12.82 -29.01
C SER A 82 -6.48 14.16 -29.37
N PRO A 83 -5.47 14.17 -30.26
CA PRO A 83 -4.85 15.43 -30.66
C PRO A 83 -5.90 16.28 -31.36
N MET A 84 -6.09 17.51 -30.90
CA MET A 84 -6.80 18.52 -31.68
C MET A 84 -6.04 18.69 -33.00
N VAL A 85 -6.64 18.19 -34.09
CA VAL A 85 -6.22 18.51 -35.44
C VAL A 85 -6.60 19.97 -35.67
N VAL A 86 -5.59 20.85 -35.68
CA VAL A 86 -5.70 22.26 -36.08
C VAL A 86 -5.80 22.35 -37.60
#